data_AF-A0A920W6Z2-F1
#
_entry.id   AF-A0A920W6Z2-F1
#
_cell.length_a   1.000
_cell.length_b   1.000
_cell.length_c   1.000
_cell.angle_alpha   90.00
_cell.angle_beta   90.00
_cell.angle_gamma   90.00
#
_symmetry.space_group_name_H-M   'P 1'
#
loop_
_entity.id
_entity.type
_entity.pdbx_description
1 polymer ?
#
loop_
_entity_poly.entity_id
_entity_poly.type
_entity_poly.pdbx_seq_one_letter_code
_entity_poly.pdbx_strand_id
1 'polypeptide(L)'
;MLLKLFPDHYGTGLELRDNYLYVSTTTEVYRYPLHPEELIPTSDAELVISEFPEQRGHSSKGFAFDGDGHIYVNVGAPSNACMELARTKGSLGMRPCPQLERQASIWGF
;
A
#
# COMPACT_ATOMS: atom_id res chain seq x y z
N MET A 1 16.70 -22.42 12.71
CA MET A 1 15.80 -21.27 12.46
C MET A 1 14.67 -21.77 11.59
N LEU A 2 13.43 -21.74 12.08
CA LEU A 2 12.26 -22.11 11.28
C LEU A 2 11.81 -20.84 10.54
N LEU A 3 11.89 -20.83 9.22
CA LEU A 3 11.34 -19.75 8.40
C LEU A 3 10.01 -20.26 7.82
N LYS A 4 8.92 -19.55 8.11
CA LYS A 4 7.62 -19.79 7.50
C LYS A 4 7.21 -18.54 6.74
N LEU A 5 6.83 -18.71 5.47
CA LEU A 5 6.35 -17.64 4.62
C LEU A 5 4.85 -17.45 4.85
N PHE A 6 4.44 -16.19 4.91
CA PHE A 6 3.08 -15.73 5.05
C PHE A 6 3.02 -14.26 4.61
N PRO A 7 1.94 -13.79 3.99
CA PRO A 7 0.90 -14.54 3.27
C PRO A 7 1.39 -14.97 1.86
N ASP A 8 0.52 -15.51 0.99
CA ASP A 8 0.86 -15.93 -0.38
C ASP A 8 0.90 -14.77 -1.40
N HIS A 9 0.63 -13.54 -0.95
CA HIS A 9 0.71 -12.33 -1.75
C HIS A 9 1.86 -11.41 -1.30
N TYR A 10 2.35 -10.64 -2.26
CA TYR A 10 3.40 -9.66 -2.02
C TYR A 10 2.89 -8.49 -1.18
N GLY A 11 3.42 -8.35 0.03
CA GLY A 11 3.16 -7.22 0.93
C GLY A 11 4.09 -6.02 0.66
N THR A 12 3.57 -4.80 0.74
CA THR A 12 4.33 -3.55 0.56
C THR A 12 4.40 -2.67 1.81
N GLY A 13 3.54 -2.94 2.78
CA GLY A 13 3.50 -2.32 4.10
C GLY A 13 2.95 -3.31 5.12
N LEU A 14 3.35 -3.16 6.39
CA LEU A 14 2.92 -4.02 7.49
C LEU A 14 2.85 -3.23 8.81
N GLU A 15 1.85 -3.52 9.64
CA GLU A 15 1.74 -2.95 10.99
C GLU A 15 0.98 -3.92 11.92
N LEU A 16 1.41 -4.00 13.18
CA LEU A 16 0.68 -4.69 14.24
C LEU A 16 -0.12 -3.66 15.04
N ARG A 17 -1.44 -3.83 15.12
CA ARG A 17 -2.31 -2.90 15.85
C ARG A 17 -3.57 -3.61 16.34
N ASP A 18 -3.91 -3.40 17.61
CA ASP A 18 -5.17 -3.85 18.23
C ASP A 18 -5.50 -5.34 18.00
N ASN A 19 -4.51 -6.22 18.17
CA ASN A 19 -4.61 -7.67 17.91
C ASN A 19 -4.84 -8.04 16.44
N TYR A 20 -4.46 -7.17 15.51
CA TYR A 20 -4.42 -7.44 14.08
C TYR A 20 -3.03 -7.24 13.50
N LEU A 21 -2.72 -8.04 12.49
CA LEU A 21 -1.66 -7.79 11.53
C LEU A 21 -2.29 -7.14 10.28
N TYR A 22 -1.95 -5.89 10.02
CA TYR A 22 -2.29 -5.21 8.78
C TYR A 22 -1.19 -5.44 7.74
N VAL A 23 -1.57 -5.75 6.51
CA VAL A 23 -0.66 -5.93 5.37
C VAL A 23 -1.28 -5.27 4.15
N SER A 24 -0.49 -4.56 3.36
CA SER A 24 -0.95 -3.99 2.09
C SER A 24 -0.35 -4.72 0.90
N THR A 25 -1.16 -4.95 -0.14
CA THR A 25 -0.66 -5.33 -1.47
C THR A 25 -0.34 -4.07 -2.26
N THR A 26 -0.14 -4.19 -3.57
CA THR A 26 -0.06 -3.02 -4.45
C THR A 26 -1.40 -2.32 -4.67
N THR A 27 -2.52 -3.00 -4.38
CA THR A 27 -3.88 -2.58 -4.74
C THR A 27 -4.86 -2.55 -3.57
N GLU A 28 -4.53 -3.18 -2.44
CA GLU A 28 -5.41 -3.30 -1.27
C GLU A 28 -4.66 -3.17 0.06
N VAL A 29 -5.42 -2.99 1.15
CA VAL A 29 -5.02 -3.21 2.54
C VAL A 29 -5.91 -4.29 3.13
N TYR A 30 -5.28 -5.30 3.74
CA TYR A 30 -5.93 -6.36 4.49
C TYR A 30 -5.55 -6.28 5.96
N ARG A 31 -6.34 -6.93 6.79
CA ARG A 31 -5.97 -7.26 8.17
C ARG A 31 -6.25 -8.71 8.48
N TYR A 32 -5.50 -9.23 9.43
CA TYR A 32 -5.66 -10.57 9.96
C TYR A 32 -5.74 -10.51 11.47
N PRO A 33 -6.72 -11.19 12.11
CA PRO A 33 -6.66 -11.42 13.54
C PRO A 33 -5.32 -12.09 13.90
N LEU A 34 -4.65 -11.56 14.92
CA LEU A 34 -3.39 -12.09 15.44
C LEU A 34 -3.48 -12.17 16.96
N HIS A 35 -3.67 -13.38 17.47
CA HIS A 35 -3.68 -13.60 18.91
C HIS A 35 -2.26 -13.50 19.49
N PRO A 36 -2.08 -13.07 20.75
CA PRO A 36 -0.74 -12.87 21.34
C PRO A 36 0.16 -14.12 21.35
N GLU A 37 -0.45 -15.30 21.35
CA GLU A 37 0.25 -16.60 21.34
C GLU A 37 0.61 -17.06 19.91
N GLU A 38 0.13 -16.36 18.89
CA GLU A 38 0.35 -16.67 17.48
C GLU A 38 1.45 -15.77 16.89
N LEU A 39 2.40 -16.38 16.18
CA LEU A 39 3.41 -15.65 15.41
C LEU A 39 2.97 -15.36 13.97
N ILE A 40 1.96 -16.08 13.50
CA ILE A 40 1.38 -15.97 12.16
C ILE A 40 -0.14 -16.10 12.30
N PRO A 41 -0.92 -15.32 11.55
CA PRO A 41 -2.36 -15.52 11.52
C PRO A 41 -2.76 -16.90 11.01
N THR A 42 -3.80 -17.45 11.62
CA THR A 42 -4.42 -18.72 11.21
C THR A 42 -5.78 -18.53 10.54
N SER A 43 -6.37 -17.34 10.71
CA SER A 43 -7.66 -16.94 10.13
C SER A 43 -7.49 -16.34 8.74
N ASP A 44 -8.60 -16.30 8.00
CA ASP A 44 -8.67 -15.65 6.69
C ASP A 44 -8.43 -14.14 6.76
N ALA A 45 -8.00 -13.57 5.64
CA ALA A 45 -7.79 -12.12 5.50
C ALA A 45 -9.13 -11.37 5.49
N GLU A 46 -9.18 -10.23 6.17
CA GLU A 46 -10.26 -9.27 6.07
C GLU A 46 -9.82 -8.10 5.19
N LEU A 47 -10.59 -7.78 4.14
CA LEU A 47 -10.33 -6.62 3.29
C LEU A 47 -10.70 -5.33 4.03
N VAL A 48 -9.78 -4.37 4.08
CA VAL A 48 -9.96 -3.07 4.76
C VAL A 48 -10.13 -1.95 3.73
N ILE A 49 -9.23 -1.89 2.74
CA ILE A 49 -9.26 -0.91 1.65
C ILE A 49 -8.94 -1.60 0.35
N SER A 50 -9.65 -1.26 -0.73
CA SER A 50 -9.41 -1.77 -2.08
C SER A 50 -9.40 -0.65 -3.11
N GLU A 51 -9.31 -1.05 -4.38
CA GLU A 51 -9.46 -0.16 -5.54
C GLU A 51 -8.37 0.91 -5.68
N PHE A 52 -7.19 0.69 -5.09
CA PHE A 52 -6.05 1.49 -5.49
C PHE A 52 -5.65 1.19 -6.94
N PRO A 53 -5.14 2.19 -7.69
CA PRO A 53 -4.77 2.00 -9.08
C PRO A 53 -3.72 0.90 -9.27
N GLU A 54 -3.98 -0.03 -10.20
CA GLU A 54 -2.96 -0.94 -10.70
C GLU A 54 -1.88 -0.16 -11.46
N GLN A 55 -0.62 -0.36 -11.07
CA GLN A 55 0.49 0.39 -11.66
C GLN A 55 1.80 -0.39 -11.64
N ARG A 56 2.65 -0.15 -12.64
CA ARG A 56 3.94 -0.84 -12.81
C ARG A 56 5.10 -0.25 -12.00
N GLY A 57 4.94 0.95 -11.46
CA GLY A 57 6.00 1.66 -10.74
C GLY A 57 5.43 2.45 -9.56
N HIS A 58 6.20 2.53 -8.48
CA HIS A 58 5.80 3.19 -7.23
C HIS A 58 4.44 2.69 -6.69
N SER A 59 4.18 1.39 -6.88
CA SER A 59 2.92 0.74 -6.52
C SER A 59 2.80 0.40 -5.04
N SER A 60 3.89 0.55 -4.25
CA SER A 60 3.89 0.30 -2.81
C SER A 60 2.81 1.12 -2.11
N LYS A 61 2.08 0.48 -1.22
CA LYS A 61 1.04 1.07 -0.37
C LYS A 61 1.53 1.05 1.08
N GLY A 62 2.58 1.80 1.36
CA GLY A 62 2.96 2.08 2.73
C GLY A 62 1.84 2.83 3.43
N PHE A 63 1.57 2.50 4.69
CA PHE A 63 0.51 3.13 5.46
C PHE A 63 0.95 3.37 6.91
N ALA A 64 0.18 4.22 7.59
CA ALA A 64 0.29 4.45 9.02
C ALA A 64 -1.10 4.79 9.56
N PHE A 65 -1.29 4.60 10.86
CA PHE A 65 -2.49 5.02 11.55
C PHE A 65 -2.26 6.26 12.41
N ASP A 66 -3.31 7.04 12.66
CA ASP A 66 -3.29 8.08 13.69
C ASP A 66 -3.75 7.53 15.07
N GLY A 67 -3.91 8.44 16.03
CA GLY A 67 -4.40 8.14 17.37
C GLY A 67 -5.91 7.88 17.46
N ASP A 68 -6.68 8.30 16.47
CA ASP A 68 -8.14 8.17 16.42
C ASP A 68 -8.59 6.90 15.67
N GLY A 69 -7.66 6.22 15.00
CA GLY A 69 -7.89 4.97 14.28
C GLY A 69 -8.05 5.12 12.77
N HIS A 70 -7.85 6.32 12.22
CA HIS A 70 -7.82 6.52 10.77
C HIS A 70 -6.55 5.91 10.19
N ILE A 71 -6.64 5.41 8.97
CA ILE A 71 -5.52 4.87 8.22
C ILE A 71 -5.15 5.80 7.06
N TYR A 72 -3.86 6.07 6.94
CA TYR A 72 -3.29 6.94 5.92
C TYR A 72 -2.39 6.13 5.00
N VAL A 73 -2.76 6.04 3.72
CA VAL A 73 -2.06 5.21 2.74
C VAL A 73 -1.36 6.08 1.70
N ASN A 74 -0.08 5.81 1.43
CA ASN A 74 0.63 6.39 0.29
C ASN A 74 0.10 5.82 -1.02
N VAL A 75 -0.35 6.69 -1.92
CA VAL A 75 -0.76 6.33 -3.28
C VAL A 75 0.23 6.97 -4.26
N GLY A 76 1.34 6.26 -4.50
CA GLY A 76 2.41 6.73 -5.40
C GLY A 76 1.93 6.88 -6.85
N ALA A 77 2.51 7.82 -7.60
CA ALA A 77 2.27 7.95 -9.03
C ALA A 77 3.22 7.06 -9.85
N PRO A 78 2.81 6.52 -11.01
CA PRO A 78 3.61 5.59 -11.82
C PRO A 78 4.74 6.28 -12.59
N SER A 79 5.19 7.45 -12.14
CA SER A 79 6.24 8.24 -12.76
C SER A 79 6.98 9.10 -11.73
N ASN A 80 8.16 9.62 -12.11
CA ASN A 80 8.93 10.51 -11.24
C ASN A 80 8.47 11.98 -11.30
N ALA A 81 8.00 12.44 -12.46
CA ALA A 81 7.70 13.85 -12.72
C ALA A 81 6.54 14.07 -13.71
N CYS A 82 5.63 13.09 -13.84
CA CYS A 82 4.55 13.12 -14.83
C CYS A 82 5.04 13.30 -16.28
N MET A 83 6.20 12.69 -16.57
CA MET A 83 6.94 12.91 -17.81
C MET A 83 6.18 12.43 -19.06
N GLU A 84 6.28 13.17 -20.17
CA GLU A 84 5.75 12.76 -21.49
C GLU A 84 6.42 11.47 -21.99
N LEU A 85 7.76 11.42 -21.89
CA LEU A 85 8.57 10.24 -22.18
C LEU A 85 9.16 9.69 -20.89
N ALA A 86 8.76 8.47 -20.52
CA ALA A 86 9.21 7.83 -19.28
C ALA A 86 10.74 7.61 -19.27
N ARG A 87 11.37 7.81 -18.11
CA ARG A 87 12.80 7.54 -17.84
C ARG A 87 13.78 8.19 -18.83
N THR A 88 13.39 9.29 -19.47
CA THR A 88 14.20 10.00 -20.46
C THR A 88 14.71 11.32 -19.89
N LYS A 89 16.02 11.56 -19.96
CA LYS A 89 16.64 12.80 -19.48
C LYS A 89 16.07 14.00 -20.25
N GLY A 90 15.62 15.02 -19.53
CA GLY A 90 15.07 16.24 -20.11
C GLY A 90 13.61 16.16 -20.57
N SER A 91 12.95 15.00 -20.37
CA SER A 91 11.52 14.85 -20.61
C SER A 91 10.71 15.81 -19.71
N LEU A 92 9.82 16.58 -20.32
CA LEU A 92 8.99 17.55 -19.60
C LEU A 92 7.82 16.85 -18.88
N GLY A 93 7.40 17.43 -17.76
CA GLY A 93 6.20 17.00 -17.06
C GLY A 93 4.94 17.51 -17.77
N MET A 94 3.95 16.63 -17.95
CA MET A 94 2.66 16.95 -18.53
C MET A 94 1.89 17.98 -17.69
N ARG A 95 1.19 18.91 -18.35
CA ARG A 95 0.33 19.93 -17.73
C ARG A 95 -1.02 20.03 -18.46
N PRO A 96 -2.17 19.78 -17.78
CA PRO A 96 -2.28 19.27 -16.42
C PRO A 96 -1.69 17.85 -16.29
N CYS A 97 -1.22 17.48 -15.10
CA CYS A 97 -0.74 16.12 -14.86
C CYS A 97 -1.93 15.20 -14.56
N PRO A 98 -2.24 14.21 -15.42
CA PRO A 98 -3.41 13.34 -15.23
C PRO A 98 -3.29 12.45 -13.98
N GLN A 99 -2.06 12.20 -13.49
CA GLN A 99 -1.83 11.35 -12.33
C GLN A 99 -2.35 11.96 -11.02
N LEU A 100 -2.50 13.30 -10.96
CA LEU A 100 -2.98 13.99 -9.75
C LEU A 100 -4.43 13.67 -9.40
N GLU A 101 -5.23 13.18 -10.34
CA GLU A 101 -6.62 12.78 -10.08
C GLU A 101 -6.70 11.58 -9.11
N ARG A 102 -5.69 10.69 -9.14
CA ARG A 102 -5.77 9.37 -8.48
C ARG A 102 -4.55 9.00 -7.64
N GLN A 103 -3.46 9.78 -7.70
CA GLN A 103 -2.14 9.36 -7.22
C GLN A 103 -1.28 10.56 -6.78
N ALA A 104 -0.02 10.30 -6.44
CA ALA A 104 0.97 11.27 -5.92
C ALA A 104 0.56 11.94 -4.60
N SER A 105 -0.09 11.21 -3.70
CA SER A 105 -0.67 11.76 -2.48
C SER A 105 -0.75 10.73 -1.34
N ILE A 106 -1.12 11.20 -0.15
CA ILE A 106 -1.51 10.37 1.00
C ILE A 106 -3.02 10.45 1.12
N TRP A 107 -3.68 9.29 1.21
CA TRP A 107 -5.13 9.17 1.28
C TRP A 107 -5.54 8.72 2.68
N GLY A 108 -6.53 9.38 3.27
CA GLY A 108 -7.06 9.03 4.59
C GLY A 108 -8.39 8.27 4.47
N PHE A 109 -8.59 7.30 5.36
CA PHE A 109 -9.78 6.47 5.49
C PHE A 109 -10.18 6.32 6.95
#